data_AF-A0A2K9EKV7-F1
#
_entry.id   AF-A0A2K9EKV7-F1
#
_cell.length_a   1.000
_cell.length_b   1.000
_cell.length_c   1.000
_cell.angle_alpha   90.00
_cell.angle_beta   90.00
_cell.angle_gamma   90.00
#
_symmetry.space_group_name_H-M   'P 1'
#
loop_
_entity.id
_entity.type
_entity.pdbx_description
1 polymer ?
#
loop_
_entity_poly.entity_id
_entity_poly.type
_entity_poly.pdbx_seq_one_letter_code
_entity_poly.pdbx_strand_id
1 'polypeptide(L)' 'MDFTAWRHPVLAVPCPTCRASIGAWCKRPSGHRAADLHDERGADADRAFIRQHGASAAIRRDGAGWIIDAHGRERD' A
#
# COMPACT_ATOMS: atom_id res chain seq x y z
N MET A 1 -7.59 6.65 3.75
CA MET A 1 -6.83 6.41 2.51
C MET A 1 -7.62 5.44 1.64
N ASP A 2 -7.37 5.37 0.34
CA ASP A 2 -7.95 4.34 -0.52
C ASP A 2 -6.84 3.41 -1.03
N PHE A 3 -6.80 2.19 -0.47
CA PHE A 3 -5.85 1.15 -0.80
C PHE A 3 -6.19 0.40 -2.10
N THR A 4 -7.38 0.64 -2.65
CA THR A 4 -7.89 -0.02 -3.86
C THR A 4 -7.80 0.84 -5.11
N ALA A 5 -7.67 2.16 -4.94
CA ALA A 5 -7.58 3.13 -6.04
C ALA A 5 -6.30 3.02 -6.90
N TRP A 6 -5.25 2.36 -6.41
CA TRP A 6 -3.92 2.40 -7.03
C TRP A 6 -3.46 1.04 -7.53
N ARG A 7 -2.50 1.06 -8.46
CA ARG A 7 -1.91 -0.17 -9.05
C ARG A 7 -1.30 -1.11 -8.00
N HIS A 8 -0.82 -0.56 -6.88
CA HIS A 8 -0.33 -1.30 -5.72
C HIS A 8 -0.82 -0.64 -4.42
N PRO A 9 -1.31 -1.38 -3.41
CA PRO A 9 -1.95 -0.80 -2.22
C PRO A 9 -1.03 0.11 -1.41
N VAL A 10 0.26 -0.23 -1.36
CA VAL A 10 1.31 0.57 -0.71
C VAL A 10 1.41 2.00 -1.29
N LEU A 11 0.89 2.24 -2.49
CA LEU A 11 0.83 3.58 -3.07
C LEU A 11 -0.20 4.50 -2.40
N ALA A 12 -1.10 3.97 -1.56
CA ALA A 12 -2.13 4.73 -0.86
C ALA A 12 -1.59 5.67 0.24
N VAL A 13 -0.31 5.54 0.59
CA VAL A 13 0.40 6.41 1.53
C VAL A 13 1.60 7.09 0.86
N PRO A 14 2.01 8.29 1.29
CA PRO A 14 3.25 8.90 0.83
C PRO A 14 4.48 8.10 1.31
N CYS A 15 5.57 8.15 0.56
CA CYS A 15 6.82 7.49 0.98
C CYS A 15 7.59 8.37 1.98
N PRO A 16 7.87 7.92 3.21
CA PRO A 16 8.65 8.71 4.17
C PRO A 16 10.11 8.91 3.72
N THR A 17 10.68 7.95 3.00
CA THR A 17 12.09 7.95 2.57
C THR A 17 12.35 8.94 1.42
N CYS A 18 11.57 8.86 0.34
CA CYS A 18 11.80 9.68 -0.87
C CYS A 18 10.79 10.81 -1.07
N ARG A 19 9.80 10.95 -0.17
CA ARG A 19 8.70 11.93 -0.24
C ARG A 19 7.86 11.84 -1.51
N ALA A 20 7.81 10.67 -2.14
CA ALA A 20 6.91 10.42 -3.26
C ALA A 20 5.44 10.50 -2.79
N SER A 21 4.61 11.18 -3.56
CA SER A 21 3.19 11.35 -3.27
C SER A 21 2.40 10.04 -3.36
N ILE A 22 1.17 10.06 -2.83
CA ILE A 22 0.18 9.00 -3.01
C ILE A 22 -0.01 8.72 -4.52
N GLY A 23 -0.10 7.44 -4.90
CA GLY A 23 -0.22 6.99 -6.28
C GLY A 23 1.09 6.99 -7.08
N ALA A 24 2.10 7.77 -6.66
CA ALA A 24 3.39 7.83 -7.34
C ALA A 24 4.32 6.70 -6.87
N TRP A 25 5.05 6.08 -7.80
CA TRP A 25 6.11 5.12 -7.46
C TRP A 25 7.25 5.80 -6.71
N CYS A 26 7.95 5.03 -5.88
CA CYS A 26 9.17 5.50 -5.23
C CYS A 26 10.20 5.93 -6.28
N LYS A 27 11.03 6.91 -5.90
CA LYS A 27 12.12 7.42 -6.73
C LYS A 27 13.45 7.15 -6.07
N ARG A 28 14.44 6.84 -6.90
CA ARG A 28 15.85 6.71 -6.50
C ARG A 28 16.41 8.10 -6.16
N PRO A 29 17.56 8.20 -5.47
CA PRO A 29 18.23 9.48 -5.21
C PRO A 29 18.47 10.30 -6.49
N SER A 30 18.73 9.61 -7.61
CA SER A 30 18.88 10.22 -8.95
C SER A 30 17.58 10.81 -9.54
N GLY A 31 16.44 10.73 -8.84
CA GLY A 31 15.15 11.24 -9.31
C GLY A 31 14.37 10.28 -10.23
N HIS A 32 15.03 9.26 -10.80
CA HIS A 32 14.37 8.24 -11.61
C HIS A 32 13.47 7.32 -10.78
N ARG A 33 12.44 6.76 -11.42
CA ARG A 33 11.56 5.75 -10.82
C ARG A 33 12.37 4.55 -10.32
N ALA A 34 12.14 4.16 -9.07
CA ALA A 34 12.69 2.93 -8.50
C ALA A 34 11.99 1.70 -9.12
N ALA A 35 12.70 0.58 -9.19
CA ALA A 35 12.11 -0.68 -9.65
C ALA A 35 11.04 -1.15 -8.66
N ASP A 36 11.33 -0.98 -7.37
CA ASP A 36 10.50 -1.39 -6.24
C ASP A 36 10.08 -0.20 -5.37
N LEU A 37 9.16 -0.48 -4.44
CA LEU A 37 8.76 0.44 -3.39
C LEU A 37 9.71 0.30 -2.20
N HIS A 38 9.95 1.41 -1.50
CA HIS A 38 10.78 1.38 -0.28
C HIS A 38 10.03 0.64 0.84
N ASP A 39 10.75 -0.18 1.59
CA ASP A 39 10.20 -0.98 2.69
C ASP A 39 9.52 -0.12 3.74
N GLU A 40 10.04 1.08 4.04
CA GLU A 40 9.41 1.97 5.02
C GLU A 40 8.05 2.48 4.56
N ARG A 41 7.83 2.58 3.24
CA ARG A 41 6.50 2.87 2.69
C ARG A 41 5.56 1.68 2.85
N GLY A 42 6.07 0.47 2.67
CA GLY A 42 5.33 -0.77 2.94
C GLY A 42 4.87 -0.82 4.40
N ALA A 43 5.79 -0.65 5.34
CA ALA A 43 5.49 -0.63 6.76
C ALA A 43 4.49 0.48 7.15
N ASP A 44 4.60 1.67 6.55
CA ASP A 44 3.62 2.74 6.80
C ASP A 44 2.24 2.42 6.22
N ALA A 45 2.20 1.83 5.02
CA ALA A 45 0.96 1.38 4.40
C ALA A 45 0.28 0.30 5.26
N ASP A 46 1.02 -0.66 5.79
CA ASP A 46 0.50 -1.71 6.67
C ASP A 46 -0.07 -1.11 7.96
N ARG A 47 0.66 -0.20 8.61
CA ARG A 47 0.18 0.50 9.81
C ARG A 47 -1.09 1.31 9.53
N ALA A 48 -1.14 2.02 8.39
CA ALA A 48 -2.30 2.79 8.00
C ALA A 48 -3.50 1.89 7.66
N PHE A 49 -3.26 0.76 7.00
CA PHE A 49 -4.28 -0.23 6.67
C PHE A 49 -4.89 -0.84 7.93
N ILE A 50 -4.06 -1.33 8.86
CA ILE A 50 -4.50 -1.89 10.14
C ILE A 50 -5.28 -0.85 10.95
N ARG A 51 -4.84 0.41 10.97
CA ARG A 51 -5.55 1.50 11.67
C ARG A 51 -6.93 1.76 11.06
N GLN A 52 -7.05 1.66 9.74
CA GLN A 52 -8.30 1.98 9.02
C GLN A 52 -9.29 0.81 8.97
N HIS A 53 -8.80 -0.42 8.81
CA HIS A 53 -9.62 -1.61 8.55
C HIS A 53 -9.57 -2.66 9.67
N GLY A 54 -8.68 -2.50 10.64
CA GLY A 54 -8.44 -3.48 11.70
C GLY A 54 -7.38 -4.51 11.32
N ALA A 55 -6.81 -5.17 12.33
CA ALA A 55 -5.74 -6.14 12.15
C ALA A 55 -6.21 -7.44 11.46
N SER A 56 -7.51 -7.75 11.50
CA SER A 56 -8.09 -8.93 10.87
C SER A 56 -8.43 -8.74 9.39
N ALA A 57 -8.45 -7.49 8.92
CA ALA A 57 -8.71 -7.22 7.52
C ALA A 57 -7.55 -7.69 6.64
N ALA A 58 -7.88 -8.12 5.42
CA ALA A 58 -6.92 -8.44 4.38
C ALA A 58 -7.22 -7.61 3.14
N ILE A 59 -6.18 -7.31 2.37
CA ILE A 59 -6.32 -6.79 1.01
C ILE A 59 -5.82 -7.84 0.05
N ARG A 60 -6.65 -8.19 -0.94
CA ARG A 60 -6.33 -9.22 -1.92
C ARG A 60 -6.52 -8.69 -3.34
N ARG A 61 -5.74 -9.27 -4.25
CA ARG A 61 -5.86 -8.99 -5.68
C ARG A 61 -7.17 -9.59 -6.20
N ASP A 62 -7.95 -8.81 -6.92
CA ASP A 62 -9.17 -9.25 -7.60
C ASP A 62 -9.13 -8.74 -9.05
N GLY A 63 -8.74 -9.64 -9.95
CA GLY A 63 -8.44 -9.29 -11.35
C GLY A 63 -7.41 -8.15 -11.47
N ALA A 64 -7.84 -7.06 -12.11
CA ALA A 64 -7.01 -5.87 -12.32
C ALA A 64 -6.95 -4.94 -11.09
N GLY A 65 -7.81 -5.15 -10.09
CA GLY A 65 -7.96 -4.29 -8.92
C GLY A 65 -7.60 -4.96 -7.60
N TRP A 66 -8.01 -4.31 -6.53
CA TRP A 66 -7.83 -4.77 -5.15
C TRP A 66 -9.16 -4.70 -4.44
N ILE A 67 -9.40 -5.65 -3.56
CA ILE A 67 -10.56 -5.66 -2.68
C ILE A 67 -10.12 -5.88 -1.25
N ILE A 68 -10.84 -5.24 -0.33
CA ILE A 68 -10.58 -5.34 1.11
C ILE A 68 -11.59 -6.33 1.67
N ASP A 69 -11.08 -7.41 2.23
CA ASP A 69 -11.84 -8.40 2.96
C ASP A 69 -11.74 -8.08 4.45
N ALA A 70 -12.83 -7.57 5.05
CA ALA A 70 -12.84 -7.17 6.46
C ALA A 70 -12.61 -8.34 7.43
N HIS A 71 -12.86 -9.57 6.98
CA HIS A 71 -12.79 -10.81 7.76
C HIS A 71 -11.62 -11.71 7.31
N GLY A 72 -10.65 -11.15 6.57
CA GLY A 72 -9.73 -11.89 5.70
C GLY A 72 -8.77 -12.85 6.40
N ARG A 73 -8.81 -12.95 7.73
CA ARG A 73 -8.05 -13.91 8.54
C ARG A 73 -8.90 -14.93 9.31
N GLU A 74 -10.23 -14.87 9.20
CA GLU A 74 -11.18 -15.68 9.99
C GLU A 74 -11.70 -16.91 9.23
N ARG A 75 -11.18 -17.20 8.04
CA ARG A 75 -11.55 -18.36 7.22
C ARG A 75 -10.30 -19.22 6.94
N ASP A 76 -9.80 -19.89 7.97
CA ASP A 76 -8.92 -21.06 7.87
C ASP A 76 -9.55 -22.20 8.68
#